data_AF-A0AAE0B2R4-F1
#
_entry.id   AF-A0AAE0B2R4-F1
#
_cell.length_a   1.000
_cell.length_b   1.000
_cell.length_c   1.000
_cell.angle_alpha   90.00
_cell.angle_beta   90.00
_cell.angle_gamma   90.00
#
_symmetry.space_group_name_H-M   'P 1'
#
loop_
_entity.id
_entity.type
_entity.pdbx_description
1 polymer ?
#
loop_
_entity_poly.entity_id
_entity_poly.type
_entity_poly.pdbx_seq_one_letter_code
_entity_poly.pdbx_strand_id
1 'polypeptide(L)'
;MSFTLRSVKVPPNSVNLEEARSRMFEFFRLACRSIPSIIDIYNLDEVVTKSQLRSTIAAQIRKNSQVTNPKVIDMLLFKGMEELNNILEHAKQRHHMIGQYVTGQHGLVQDLDSKDQGMSDFLKNFYNTNYF
;
A
#
# COMPACT_ATOMS: atom_id res chain seq x y z
N MET A 1 14.87 -18.65 10.19
CA MET A 1 13.91 -18.12 11.19
C MET A 1 12.52 -18.62 10.81
N SER A 2 11.73 -19.02 11.80
CA SER A 2 10.61 -19.97 11.73
C SER A 2 9.43 -19.57 10.81
N PHE A 3 8.86 -20.57 10.13
CA PHE A 3 7.69 -20.53 9.24
C PHE A 3 6.35 -20.31 9.98
N THR A 4 6.17 -19.18 10.68
CA THR A 4 5.00 -18.98 11.57
C THR A 4 3.73 -18.45 10.91
N LEU A 5 3.64 -18.35 9.57
CA LEU A 5 2.42 -17.88 8.88
C LEU A 5 1.82 -18.90 7.89
N ARG A 6 2.08 -20.21 8.07
CA ARG A 6 1.50 -21.27 7.22
C ARG A 6 -0.01 -21.55 7.43
N SER A 7 -0.76 -20.59 7.93
CA SER A 7 -2.21 -20.67 7.86
C SER A 7 -2.76 -19.28 7.70
N VAL A 8 -2.83 -18.82 6.44
CA VAL A 8 -3.85 -17.86 6.04
C VAL A 8 -5.19 -18.60 6.17
N LYS A 9 -5.65 -18.80 7.41
CA LYS A 9 -7.04 -19.22 7.64
C LYS A 9 -7.89 -18.12 7.06
N VAL A 10 -8.78 -18.47 6.13
CA VAL A 10 -9.79 -17.54 5.65
C VAL A 10 -10.52 -17.02 6.89
N PRO A 11 -10.39 -15.72 7.23
CA PRO A 11 -11.06 -15.18 8.39
C PRO A 11 -12.57 -15.38 8.18
N PRO A 12 -13.34 -15.76 9.21
CA PRO A 12 -14.78 -15.89 9.06
C PRO A 12 -15.34 -14.53 8.60
N ASN A 13 -16.21 -14.50 7.59
CA ASN A 13 -16.76 -13.25 7.08
C ASN A 13 -17.35 -12.42 8.24
N SER A 14 -16.97 -11.14 8.30
CA SER A 14 -17.44 -10.19 9.29
C SER A 14 -18.97 -10.08 9.19
N VAL A 15 -19.63 -10.15 10.33
CA VAL A 15 -21.10 -10.12 10.41
C VAL A 15 -21.62 -8.70 10.17
N ASN A 16 -20.85 -7.70 10.60
CA ASN A 16 -21.20 -6.28 10.48
C ASN A 16 -19.97 -5.42 10.16
N LEU A 17 -20.22 -4.13 9.92
CA LEU A 17 -19.18 -3.16 9.59
C LEU A 17 -18.21 -2.88 10.74
N GLU A 18 -18.66 -2.96 11.99
CA GLU A 18 -17.83 -2.70 13.16
C GLU A 18 -16.75 -3.77 13.34
N GLU A 19 -17.11 -5.04 13.14
CA GLU A 19 -16.18 -6.16 13.17
C GLU A 19 -15.13 -6.03 12.05
N ALA A 20 -15.57 -5.74 10.82
CA ALA A 20 -14.67 -5.53 9.69
C ALA A 20 -13.70 -4.36 9.96
N ARG A 21 -14.19 -3.28 10.57
CA ARG A 21 -13.38 -2.12 10.96
C ARG A 21 -12.37 -2.45 12.06
N SER A 22 -12.76 -3.25 13.05
CA SER A 22 -11.86 -3.71 14.11
C SER A 22 -10.69 -4.51 13.53
N ARG A 23 -10.99 -5.49 12.67
CA ARG A 23 -10.00 -6.31 11.96
C ARG A 23 -9.08 -5.48 11.07
N MET A 24 -9.61 -4.45 10.42
CA MET A 24 -8.81 -3.51 9.65
C MET A 24 -7.78 -2.78 10.53
N PHE A 25 -8.16 -2.35 11.73
CA PHE A 25 -7.21 -1.72 12.66
C PHE A 25 -6.17 -2.70 13.19
N GLU A 26 -6.54 -3.96 13.43
CA GLU A 26 -5.59 -5.01 13.78
C GLU A 26 -4.56 -5.25 12.67
N PHE A 27 -5.02 -5.37 11.42
CA PHE A 27 -4.15 -5.44 10.25
C PHE A 27 -3.24 -4.22 10.14
N PHE A 28 -3.76 -3.00 10.29
CA PHE A 28 -2.96 -1.78 10.24
C PHE A 28 -1.86 -1.77 11.29
N ARG A 29 -2.17 -2.18 12.54
CA ARG A 29 -1.19 -2.30 13.62
C ARG A 29 -0.14 -3.36 13.31
N LEU A 30 -0.55 -4.52 12.79
CA LEU A 30 0.36 -5.57 12.37
C LEU A 30 1.33 -5.06 11.30
N ALA A 31 0.81 -4.51 10.19
CA ALA A 31 1.62 -3.97 9.11
C ALA A 31 2.60 -2.89 9.60
N CYS A 32 2.16 -1.97 10.47
CA CYS A 32 3.02 -0.94 11.05
C CYS A 32 4.15 -1.50 11.94
N ARG A 33 3.91 -2.61 12.63
CA ARG A 33 4.93 -3.29 13.46
C ARG A 33 5.92 -4.08 12.61
N SER A 34 5.51 -4.52 11.42
CA SER A 34 6.36 -5.24 10.46
C SER A 34 7.33 -4.34 9.69
N ILE A 35 7.10 -3.01 9.66
CA ILE A 35 7.90 -2.05 8.88
C ILE A 35 9.41 -2.14 9.16
N PRO A 36 9.91 -2.21 10.41
CA PRO A 36 11.35 -2.33 10.65
C PRO A 36 11.95 -3.53 9.92
N SER A 37 11.30 -4.70 10.00
CA SER A 37 11.74 -5.90 9.29
C SER A 37 11.69 -5.69 7.78
N ILE A 38 10.64 -5.07 7.23
CA ILE A 38 10.54 -4.78 5.79
C ILE A 38 11.68 -3.88 5.31
N ILE A 39 12.06 -2.87 6.11
CA ILE A 39 13.17 -1.98 5.79
C ILE A 39 14.48 -2.77 5.74
N ASP A 40 14.74 -3.63 6.73
CA ASP A 40 15.94 -4.45 6.80
C ASP A 40 16.02 -5.47 5.66
N ILE A 41 14.92 -6.17 5.38
CA ILE A 41 14.74 -7.18 4.31
C ILE A 41 15.08 -6.60 2.94
N TYR A 42 14.71 -5.34 2.70
CA TYR A 42 14.85 -4.69 1.40
C TYR A 42 15.90 -3.58 1.36
N ASN A 43 16.64 -3.29 2.43
CA ASN A 43 17.61 -2.20 2.60
C ASN A 43 17.04 -0.79 2.32
N LEU A 44 15.81 -0.50 2.77
CA LEU A 44 15.07 0.71 2.36
C LEU A 44 15.45 2.01 3.10
N ASP A 45 16.39 1.98 4.03
CA ASP A 45 16.74 3.13 4.89
C ASP A 45 17.16 4.39 4.15
N GLU A 46 17.79 4.23 2.98
CA GLU A 46 18.26 5.36 2.16
C GLU A 46 17.14 6.05 1.37
N VAL A 47 16.01 5.38 1.15
CA VAL A 47 14.96 5.84 0.24
C VAL A 47 13.67 6.23 0.94
N VAL A 48 13.42 5.71 2.15
CA VAL A 48 12.16 5.96 2.86
C VAL A 48 12.31 5.87 4.37
N THR A 49 11.59 6.74 5.08
CA THR A 49 11.50 6.68 6.53
C THR A 49 10.38 5.75 7.00
N LYS A 50 10.51 5.22 8.21
CA LYS A 50 9.43 4.44 8.88
C LYS A 50 8.10 5.22 8.93
N SER A 51 8.17 6.54 9.11
CA SER A 51 6.98 7.41 9.14
C SER A 51 6.28 7.46 7.78
N GLN A 52 7.04 7.65 6.70
CA GLN A 52 6.51 7.67 5.34
C GLN A 52 5.83 6.33 4.99
N LEU A 53 6.45 5.18 5.31
CA LEU A 53 5.81 3.88 5.06
C LEU A 53 4.50 3.69 5.84
N ARG A 54 4.42 4.14 7.10
CA ARG A 54 3.15 4.13 7.85
C ARG A 54 2.08 4.97 7.17
N SER A 55 2.46 6.16 6.69
CA SER A 55 1.58 7.04 5.93
C SER A 55 1.12 6.39 4.62
N THR A 56 2.01 5.71 3.90
CA THR A 56 1.65 4.95 2.68
C THR A 56 0.63 3.86 2.99
N ILE A 57 0.85 3.04 4.02
CA ILE A 57 -0.11 1.99 4.41
C ILE A 57 -1.47 2.62 4.75
N ALA A 58 -1.46 3.70 5.53
CA ALA A 58 -2.69 4.39 5.90
C ALA A 58 -3.40 5.01 4.68
N ALA A 59 -2.65 5.53 3.70
CA ALA A 59 -3.20 6.03 2.45
C ALA A 59 -3.85 4.91 1.63
N GLN A 60 -3.21 3.73 1.52
CA GLN A 60 -3.76 2.58 0.79
C GLN A 60 -5.07 2.07 1.42
N ILE A 61 -5.16 2.05 2.75
CA ILE A 61 -6.42 1.71 3.45
C ILE A 61 -7.49 2.77 3.16
N ARG A 62 -7.14 4.06 3.25
CA ARG A 62 -8.09 5.18 3.01
C ARG A 62 -8.60 5.25 1.57
N LYS A 63 -7.86 4.78 0.57
CA LYS A 63 -8.35 4.68 -0.83
C LYS A 63 -9.65 3.90 -0.94
N ASN A 64 -9.87 2.93 -0.06
CA ASN A 64 -11.06 2.09 -0.03
C ASN A 64 -12.05 2.50 1.08
N SER A 65 -11.94 3.70 1.65
CA SER A 65 -12.77 4.17 2.76
C SER A 65 -14.26 4.27 2.43
N GLN A 66 -14.62 4.38 1.14
CA GLN A 66 -16.00 4.46 0.67
C GLN A 66 -16.71 3.10 0.63
N VAL A 67 -15.98 1.99 0.85
CA VAL A 67 -16.57 0.65 0.82
C VAL A 67 -17.39 0.41 2.08
N THR A 68 -18.69 0.17 1.91
CA THR A 68 -19.64 -0.06 3.01
C THR A 68 -20.07 -1.53 3.16
N ASN A 69 -19.68 -2.40 2.24
CA ASN A 69 -20.00 -3.83 2.32
C ASN A 69 -18.94 -4.57 3.16
N PRO A 70 -19.28 -5.16 4.32
CA PRO A 70 -18.34 -5.87 5.19
C PRO A 70 -17.56 -6.97 4.46
N LYS A 71 -18.21 -7.73 3.58
CA LYS A 71 -17.57 -8.83 2.84
C LYS A 71 -16.50 -8.33 1.87
N VAL A 72 -16.71 -7.16 1.27
CA VAL A 72 -15.72 -6.52 0.39
C VAL A 72 -14.53 -6.02 1.22
N ILE A 73 -14.78 -5.46 2.39
CA ILE A 73 -13.72 -5.06 3.34
C ILE A 73 -12.89 -6.29 3.74
N ASP A 74 -13.52 -7.41 4.09
CA ASP A 74 -12.79 -8.65 4.44
C ASP A 74 -11.95 -9.15 3.27
N MET A 75 -12.45 -9.09 2.03
CA MET A 75 -11.68 -9.47 0.84
C MET A 75 -10.47 -8.54 0.64
N LEU A 76 -10.62 -7.24 0.86
CA LEU A 76 -9.51 -6.28 0.79
C LEU A 76 -8.48 -6.53 1.90
N LEU A 77 -8.93 -6.88 3.11
CA LEU A 77 -8.04 -7.25 4.21
C LEU A 77 -7.28 -8.54 3.91
N PHE A 78 -7.95 -9.54 3.34
CA PHE A 78 -7.31 -10.77 2.89
C PHE A 78 -6.19 -10.48 1.88
N LYS A 79 -6.48 -9.68 0.83
CA LYS A 79 -5.48 -9.26 -0.16
C LYS A 79 -4.33 -8.48 0.49
N GLY A 80 -4.63 -7.60 1.44
CA GLY A 80 -3.61 -6.84 2.18
C GLY A 80 -2.71 -7.73 3.04
N MET A 81 -3.28 -8.76 3.66
CA MET A 81 -2.54 -9.73 4.46
C MET A 81 -1.63 -10.62 3.59
N GLU A 82 -2.16 -11.09 2.45
CA GLU A 82 -1.39 -11.85 1.46
C GLU A 82 -0.23 -11.01 0.92
N GLU A 83 -0.48 -9.75 0.56
CA GLU A 83 0.55 -8.82 0.12
C GLU A 83 1.63 -8.60 1.18
N LEU A 84 1.24 -8.39 2.44
CA LEU A 84 2.20 -8.25 3.55
C LEU A 84 3.04 -9.52 3.75
N ASN A 85 2.43 -10.70 3.64
CA ASN A 85 3.15 -11.97 3.72
C ASN A 85 4.16 -12.13 2.59
N ASN A 86 3.77 -11.82 1.35
CA ASN A 86 4.67 -11.87 0.20
C ASN A 86 5.88 -10.95 0.37
N ILE A 87 5.70 -9.79 0.99
CA ILE A 87 6.79 -8.86 1.32
C ILE A 87 7.69 -9.45 2.42
N LEU A 88 7.11 -9.98 3.49
CA LEU A 88 7.88 -10.52 4.62
C LEU A 88 8.62 -11.81 4.29
N GLU A 89 8.09 -12.64 3.39
CA GLU A 89 8.71 -13.87 2.91
C GLU A 89 9.71 -13.65 1.78
N HIS A 90 10.02 -12.40 1.42
CA HIS A 90 10.86 -12.04 0.29
C HIS A 90 10.38 -12.61 -1.06
N ALA A 91 9.08 -12.86 -1.22
CA ALA A 91 8.50 -13.26 -2.51
C ALA A 91 8.51 -12.10 -3.54
N LYS A 92 8.70 -10.86 -3.08
CA LYS A 92 8.93 -9.67 -3.92
C LYS A 92 10.39 -9.22 -3.87
N GLN A 93 10.82 -8.52 -4.92
CA GLN A 93 12.11 -7.82 -5.00
C GLN A 93 12.06 -6.34 -4.57
N ARG A 94 13.23 -5.77 -4.19
CA ARG A 94 13.40 -4.38 -3.72
C ARG A 94 12.80 -3.34 -4.68
N HIS A 95 12.98 -3.50 -5.98
CA HIS A 95 12.48 -2.50 -6.95
C HIS A 95 10.95 -2.45 -6.98
N HIS A 96 10.24 -3.55 -6.70
CA HIS A 96 8.79 -3.54 -6.54
C HIS A 96 8.39 -2.71 -5.31
N MET A 97 9.11 -2.86 -4.19
CA MET A 97 8.84 -2.10 -2.98
C MET A 97 9.00 -0.60 -3.21
N ILE A 98 10.08 -0.21 -3.87
CA ILE A 98 10.36 1.20 -4.18
C ILE A 98 9.28 1.75 -5.11
N GLY A 99 9.06 1.11 -6.27
CA GLY A 99 8.09 1.59 -7.24
C GLY A 99 6.67 1.67 -6.70
N GLN A 100 6.22 0.66 -5.96
CA GLN A 100 4.83 0.55 -5.52
C GLN A 100 4.52 1.34 -4.24
N TYR A 101 5.45 1.38 -3.27
CA TYR A 101 5.17 1.88 -1.91
C TYR A 101 6.01 3.08 -1.47
N VAL A 102 7.13 3.37 -2.14
CA VAL A 102 7.97 4.54 -1.83
C VAL A 102 7.67 5.68 -2.80
N THR A 103 7.80 5.41 -4.09
CA THR A 103 7.62 6.43 -5.14
C THR A 103 6.16 6.64 -5.51
N GLY A 104 5.37 5.54 -5.51
CA GLY A 104 3.95 5.58 -5.85
C GLY A 104 3.68 6.02 -7.29
N GLN A 105 2.46 6.54 -7.55
CA GLN A 105 2.03 6.96 -8.89
C GLN A 105 2.76 8.19 -9.45
N HIS A 106 3.49 8.94 -8.61
CA HIS A 106 4.22 10.14 -9.07
C HIS A 106 5.51 9.80 -9.82
N GLY A 107 5.94 8.53 -9.84
CA GLY A 107 7.15 8.12 -10.56
C GLY A 107 8.44 8.73 -9.99
N LEU A 108 9.59 8.24 -10.45
CA LEU A 108 10.90 8.80 -10.06
C LEU A 108 11.19 10.15 -10.75
N VAL A 109 10.45 10.44 -11.82
CA VAL A 109 10.57 11.67 -12.62
C VAL A 109 9.41 12.56 -12.23
N GLN A 110 9.67 13.49 -11.31
CA GLN A 110 8.79 14.62 -11.12
C GLN A 110 9.05 15.53 -12.32
N ASP A 111 8.10 15.63 -13.25
CA ASP A 111 8.14 16.56 -14.38
C ASP A 111 8.12 18.00 -13.84
N LEU A 112 9.26 18.43 -13.32
CA LEU A 112 9.55 19.79 -12.88
C LEU A 112 10.10 20.58 -14.06
N ASP A 113 9.58 20.34 -15.27
CA ASP A 113 9.96 21.19 -16.38
C ASP A 113 9.32 22.57 -16.12
N SER A 114 10.16 23.60 -16.06
CA SER A 114 9.75 24.98 -15.81
C SER A 114 8.65 25.49 -16.76
N LYS A 115 8.47 24.81 -17.89
CA LYS A 115 7.41 25.06 -18.89
C LYS A 115 6.01 24.66 -18.43
N ASP A 116 5.90 23.74 -17.47
CA ASP A 116 4.62 23.21 -16.98
C ASP A 116 4.05 23.99 -15.79
N GLN A 117 4.79 25.00 -15.29
CA GLN A 117 4.31 25.90 -14.26
C GLN A 117 3.19 26.79 -14.81
N GLY A 118 1.96 26.54 -14.33
CA GLY A 118 0.77 27.31 -14.70
C GLY A 118 -0.10 26.67 -15.79
N MET A 119 0.31 25.54 -16.37
CA MET A 119 -0.54 24.78 -17.28
C MET A 119 -1.57 23.95 -16.51
N SER A 120 -2.82 23.95 -16.98
CA SER A 120 -3.87 23.11 -16.39
C SER A 120 -3.59 21.63 -16.65
N ASP A 121 -4.08 20.76 -15.77
CA ASP A 121 -3.94 19.30 -15.93
C ASP A 121 -4.53 18.82 -17.27
N PHE A 122 -5.63 19.43 -17.72
CA PHE A 122 -6.18 19.19 -19.04
C PHE A 122 -5.18 19.49 -20.16
N LEU A 123 -4.52 20.66 -20.12
CA LEU A 123 -3.61 21.07 -21.20
C LEU A 123 -2.35 20.21 -21.23
N LYS A 124 -1.84 19.81 -20.06
CA LYS A 124 -0.73 18.84 -19.96
C LYS A 124 -1.12 17.50 -20.57
N ASN A 125 -2.28 16.98 -20.20
CA ASN A 125 -2.78 15.71 -20.72
C ASN A 125 -3.06 15.79 -22.22
N PHE A 126 -3.61 16.89 -22.71
CA PHE A 126 -3.88 17.14 -24.13
C PHE A 126 -2.62 17.04 -24.99
N TYR A 127 -1.48 17.57 -24.52
CA TYR A 127 -0.22 17.46 -25.26
C TYR A 127 0.42 16.06 -25.19
N ASN A 128 0.13 15.29 -24.14
CA ASN A 128 0.73 13.98 -23.93
C ASN A 128 -0.07 12.84 -24.58
N THR A 129 -1.40 12.86 -24.49
CA THR A 129 -2.23 11.74 -24.92
C THR A 129 -3.69 12.15 -25.21
N ASN A 130 -4.40 11.30 -25.94
CA ASN A 130 -5.82 11.48 -26.26
C ASN A 130 -6.77 10.71 -25.31
N TYR A 131 -6.24 10.17 -24.21
CA TYR A 131 -7.01 9.51 -23.16
C TYR A 131 -7.06 10.43 -21.93
N PHE A 132 -8.09 11.27 -21.85
CA PHE A 132 -8.36 12.16 -20.71
C PHE A 132 -9.79 11.97 -20.21
#